data_AF-A0A959CRC0-F1
#
_entry.id   AF-A0A959CRC0-F1
#
_cell.length_a   1.000
_cell.length_b   1.000
_cell.length_c   1.000
_cell.angle_alpha   90.00
_cell.angle_beta   90.00
_cell.angle_gamma   90.00
#
_symmetry.space_group_name_H-M   'P 1'
#
loop_
_entity.id
_entity.type
_entity.pdbx_description
1 polymer ?
#
loop_
_entity_poly.entity_id
_entity_poly.type
_entity_poly.pdbx_seq_one_letter_code
_entity_poly.pdbx_strand_id
1 'polypeptide(L)'
;MKTLNLWVLALALFSLASLASCNNNNSAADKAAEDMDQAAEEVADAFRTEQEELRADIEEMRRDIGVKVENLEAQLNTASDEAAEEIRQQINQLEAWNKELGQELNRLGENVEGNWQEVKADIRKSMSDIEQQWNEAFES
;
A
#
# COMPACT_ATOMS: atom_id res chain seq x y z
N MET A 1 31.79 -35.95 26.99
CA MET A 1 30.67 -36.67 26.35
C MET A 1 29.40 -36.34 27.13
N LYS A 2 28.55 -35.44 26.62
CA LYS A 2 27.29 -35.04 27.25
C LYS A 2 26.19 -35.99 26.79
N THR A 3 26.02 -37.10 27.48
CA THR A 3 24.89 -38.03 27.29
C THR A 3 23.68 -37.52 28.09
N LEU A 4 23.22 -36.30 27.80
CA LEU A 4 22.05 -35.72 28.44
C LEU A 4 20.84 -35.86 27.50
N ASN A 5 19.80 -36.53 27.98
CA ASN A 5 18.40 -36.34 27.60
C ASN A 5 17.90 -36.75 26.20
N LEU A 6 18.28 -37.92 25.69
CA LEU A 6 17.49 -38.57 24.62
C LEU A 6 16.17 -39.19 25.14
N TRP A 7 16.11 -39.54 26.42
CA TRP A 7 14.92 -40.18 27.03
C TRP A 7 13.81 -39.19 27.40
N VAL A 8 14.17 -37.94 27.72
CA VAL A 8 13.20 -36.86 28.03
C VAL A 8 12.52 -36.34 26.75
N LEU A 9 13.23 -36.34 25.63
CA LEU A 9 12.68 -35.99 24.31
C LEU A 9 11.70 -37.07 23.78
N ALA A 10 11.95 -38.34 24.08
CA ALA A 10 11.05 -39.45 23.71
C ALA A 10 9.74 -39.44 24.53
N LEU A 11 9.79 -38.99 25.79
CA LEU A 11 8.60 -38.92 26.66
C LEU A 11 7.72 -37.69 26.37
N ALA A 12 8.28 -36.61 25.81
CA ALA A 12 7.53 -35.43 25.38
C ALA A 12 6.78 -35.64 24.05
N LEU A 13 7.20 -36.61 23.22
CA LEU A 13 6.53 -36.94 21.95
C LEU A 13 5.35 -37.91 22.13
N PHE A 14 5.26 -38.63 23.25
CA PHE A 14 4.19 -39.61 23.49
C PHE A 14 2.91 -38.99 24.08
N SER A 15 2.98 -37.77 24.63
CA SER A 15 1.81 -37.05 25.16
C SER A 15 0.93 -36.41 24.08
N LEU A 16 1.43 -36.25 22.85
CA LEU A 16 0.65 -35.75 21.71
C LEU A 16 -0.20 -36.83 21.03
N ALA A 17 0.09 -38.11 21.27
CA ALA A 17 -0.68 -39.22 20.69
C ALA A 17 -2.01 -39.49 21.44
N SER A 18 -2.17 -38.97 22.65
CA SER A 18 -3.38 -39.15 23.47
C SER A 18 -4.57 -38.29 23.01
N LEU A 19 -4.35 -37.30 22.14
CA LEU A 19 -5.42 -36.46 21.58
C LEU A 19 -6.11 -37.09 20.36
N ALA A 20 -5.60 -38.20 19.83
CA ALA A 20 -6.17 -38.89 18.67
C ALA A 20 -7.30 -39.88 19.02
N SER A 21 -7.68 -40.01 20.30
CA SER A 21 -8.77 -40.87 20.77
C SER A 21 -9.98 -40.06 21.24
N CYS A 22 -10.41 -39.08 20.44
CA CYS A 22 -11.75 -38.50 20.54
C CYS A 22 -12.58 -38.99 19.35
N ASN A 23 -13.31 -40.08 19.58
CA ASN A 23 -14.45 -40.50 18.77
C ASN A 23 -15.57 -39.46 18.95
N ASN A 24 -16.04 -38.87 17.84
CA ASN A 24 -17.21 -37.98 17.71
C ASN A 24 -17.01 -36.46 17.94
N ASN A 25 -16.48 -35.72 16.94
CA ASN A 25 -17.00 -34.40 16.53
C ASN A 25 -16.24 -33.83 15.33
N ASN A 26 -16.82 -33.91 14.12
CA ASN A 26 -16.42 -33.05 13.01
C ASN A 26 -16.57 -31.55 13.36
N SER A 27 -17.42 -31.21 14.34
CA SER A 27 -17.77 -29.82 14.65
C SER A 27 -16.68 -28.92 15.22
N ALA A 28 -15.56 -29.45 15.74
CA ALA A 28 -14.50 -28.61 16.32
C ALA A 28 -13.46 -28.20 15.26
N ALA A 29 -13.12 -29.13 14.36
CA ALA A 29 -12.31 -28.86 13.19
C ALA A 29 -13.08 -28.00 12.17
N ASP A 30 -14.36 -28.30 11.95
CA ASP A 30 -15.23 -27.51 11.06
C ASP A 30 -15.39 -26.07 11.56
N LYS A 31 -15.63 -25.85 12.87
CA LYS A 31 -15.69 -24.50 13.45
C LYS A 31 -14.36 -23.76 13.38
N ALA A 32 -13.25 -24.45 13.63
CA ALA A 32 -11.93 -23.84 13.51
C ALA A 32 -11.61 -23.46 12.06
N ALA A 33 -12.06 -24.24 11.07
CA ALA A 33 -11.94 -23.89 9.66
C ALA A 33 -12.83 -22.69 9.29
N GLU A 34 -14.09 -22.67 9.73
CA GLU A 34 -15.01 -21.52 9.52
C GLU A 34 -14.46 -20.23 10.13
N ASP A 35 -13.95 -20.28 11.37
CA ASP A 35 -13.34 -19.11 12.04
C ASP A 35 -12.08 -18.62 11.29
N MET A 36 -11.29 -19.54 10.73
CA MET A 36 -10.10 -19.20 9.93
C MET A 36 -10.48 -18.57 8.58
N ASP A 37 -11.50 -19.11 7.90
CA ASP A 37 -11.98 -18.59 6.63
C ASP A 37 -12.56 -17.18 6.81
N GLN A 38 -13.37 -16.96 7.86
CA GLN A 38 -13.90 -15.63 8.18
C GLN A 38 -12.77 -14.62 8.48
N ALA A 39 -11.77 -15.02 9.27
CA ALA A 39 -10.63 -14.15 9.55
C ALA A 39 -9.82 -13.80 8.28
N ALA A 40 -9.69 -14.75 7.35
CA ALA A 40 -9.02 -14.52 6.07
C ALA A 40 -9.83 -13.56 5.18
N GLU A 41 -11.15 -13.70 5.13
CA GLU A 41 -12.04 -12.77 4.42
C GLU A 41 -11.96 -11.35 4.98
N GLU A 42 -11.99 -11.20 6.31
CA GLU A 42 -11.87 -9.89 6.98
C GLU A 42 -10.54 -9.20 6.64
N VAL A 43 -9.43 -9.95 6.63
CA VAL A 43 -8.12 -9.42 6.23
C VAL A 43 -8.09 -9.04 4.75
N ALA A 44 -8.70 -9.84 3.88
CA ALA A 44 -8.75 -9.56 2.45
C ALA A 44 -9.64 -8.34 2.12
N ASP A 45 -10.73 -8.15 2.85
CA ASP A 45 -11.60 -6.97 2.74
C ASP A 45 -10.89 -5.71 3.23
N ALA A 46 -10.19 -5.79 4.38
CA ALA A 46 -9.40 -4.68 4.89
C ALA A 46 -8.29 -4.28 3.90
N PHE A 47 -7.57 -5.27 3.35
CA PHE A 47 -6.54 -5.03 2.34
C PHE A 47 -7.10 -4.33 1.09
N ARG A 48 -8.23 -4.81 0.55
CA ARG A 48 -8.91 -4.18 -0.60
C ARG A 48 -9.35 -2.75 -0.29
N THR A 49 -9.89 -2.52 0.90
CA THR A 49 -10.32 -1.18 1.34
C THR A 49 -9.14 -0.21 1.39
N GLU A 50 -8.02 -0.59 2.02
CA GLU A 50 -6.84 0.27 2.07
C GLU A 50 -6.23 0.53 0.68
N GLN A 51 -6.31 -0.45 -0.22
CA GLN A 51 -5.86 -0.32 -1.61
C GLN A 51 -6.71 0.68 -2.40
N GLU A 52 -8.03 0.63 -2.23
CA GLU A 52 -8.98 1.56 -2.85
C GLU A 52 -8.81 2.98 -2.31
N GLU A 53 -8.63 3.14 -1.00
CA GLU A 53 -8.34 4.44 -0.37
C GLU A 53 -7.04 5.04 -0.91
N LEU A 54 -5.95 4.27 -0.96
CA LEU A 54 -4.68 4.77 -1.47
C LEU A 54 -4.75 5.13 -2.96
N ARG A 55 -5.51 4.36 -3.76
CA ARG A 55 -5.79 4.71 -5.16
C ARG A 55 -6.53 6.03 -5.26
N ALA A 56 -7.57 6.23 -4.44
CA ALA A 56 -8.35 7.46 -4.43
C ALA A 56 -7.51 8.68 -4.06
N ASP A 57 -6.65 8.56 -3.03
CA ASP A 57 -5.73 9.62 -2.61
C ASP A 57 -4.78 10.02 -3.75
N ILE A 58 -4.23 9.05 -4.49
CA ILE A 58 -3.37 9.34 -5.66
C ILE A 58 -4.17 10.02 -6.78
N GLU A 59 -5.36 9.53 -7.09
CA GLU A 59 -6.22 10.11 -8.13
C GLU A 59 -6.65 11.54 -7.81
N GLU A 60 -6.87 11.86 -6.54
CA GLU A 60 -7.15 13.21 -6.06
C GLU A 60 -5.95 14.13 -6.30
N MET A 61 -4.75 13.76 -5.84
CA MET A 61 -3.54 14.57 -6.05
C MET A 61 -3.25 14.79 -7.54
N ARG A 62 -3.44 13.77 -8.38
CA ARG A 62 -3.30 13.91 -9.85
C ARG A 62 -4.30 14.87 -10.45
N ARG A 63 -5.52 14.93 -9.91
CA ARG A 63 -6.55 15.88 -10.35
C ARG A 63 -6.14 17.31 -10.00
N ASP A 64 -5.64 17.53 -8.79
CA ASP A 64 -5.19 18.86 -8.35
C ASP A 64 -4.00 19.36 -9.18
N ILE A 65 -3.05 18.46 -9.50
CA ILE A 65 -1.99 18.73 -10.46
C ILE A 65 -2.57 19.17 -11.81
N GLY A 66 -3.55 18.42 -12.35
CA GLY A 66 -4.21 18.76 -13.61
C GLY A 66 -4.83 20.16 -13.61
N VAL A 67 -5.57 20.51 -12.55
CA VAL A 67 -6.17 21.84 -12.40
C VAL A 67 -5.11 22.94 -12.37
N LYS A 68 -3.98 22.71 -11.70
CA LYS A 68 -2.88 23.67 -11.64
C LYS A 68 -2.17 23.84 -12.99
N VAL A 69 -1.97 22.74 -13.72
CA VAL A 69 -1.43 22.79 -15.10
C VAL A 69 -2.33 23.65 -15.99
N GLU A 70 -3.64 23.39 -16.01
CA GLU A 70 -4.59 24.18 -16.81
C GLU A 70 -4.55 25.68 -16.45
N ASN A 71 -4.42 25.99 -15.15
CA ASN A 71 -4.30 27.36 -14.69
C ASN A 71 -3.02 28.03 -15.17
N LEU A 72 -1.88 27.33 -15.13
CA LEU A 72 -0.58 27.81 -15.59
C LEU A 72 -0.55 27.98 -17.11
N GLU A 73 -1.14 27.05 -17.87
CA GLU A 73 -1.29 27.17 -19.33
C GLU A 73 -2.12 28.40 -19.72
N ALA A 74 -3.17 28.71 -18.95
CA ALA A 74 -3.95 29.92 -19.17
C ALA A 74 -3.13 31.19 -18.92
N GLN A 75 -2.29 31.21 -17.88
CA GLN A 75 -1.39 32.32 -17.57
C GLN A 75 -0.32 32.51 -18.66
N LEU A 76 0.22 31.40 -19.19
CA LEU A 76 1.27 31.37 -20.22
C LEU A 76 0.89 32.21 -21.46
N ASN A 77 -0.38 32.20 -21.85
CA ASN A 77 -0.88 32.95 -23.01
C ASN A 77 -0.78 34.48 -22.87
N THR A 78 -0.66 34.98 -21.64
CA THR A 78 -0.59 36.42 -21.33
C THR A 78 0.74 36.84 -20.70
N ALA A 79 1.64 35.88 -20.46
CA ALA A 79 2.91 36.10 -19.80
C ALA A 79 3.92 36.82 -20.71
N SER A 80 4.85 37.57 -20.10
CA SER A 80 6.07 38.02 -20.79
C SER A 80 6.97 36.82 -21.08
N ASP A 81 7.96 36.97 -21.96
CA ASP A 81 8.89 35.86 -22.29
C ASP A 81 9.60 35.27 -21.07
N GLU A 82 9.98 36.13 -20.11
CA GLU A 82 10.63 35.71 -18.86
C GLU A 82 9.68 34.92 -17.96
N ALA A 83 8.48 35.45 -17.71
CA ALA A 83 7.46 34.76 -16.91
C ALA A 83 6.96 33.47 -17.60
N ALA A 84 6.92 33.45 -18.94
CA ALA A 84 6.53 32.29 -19.71
C ALA A 84 7.51 31.13 -19.52
N GLU A 85 8.80 31.41 -19.36
CA GLU A 85 9.80 30.38 -19.12
C GLU A 85 9.64 29.78 -17.71
N GLU A 86 9.43 30.59 -16.69
CA GLU A 86 9.15 30.12 -15.32
C GLU A 86 7.87 29.25 -15.28
N ILE A 87 6.80 29.70 -15.93
CA ILE A 87 5.53 28.95 -16.03
C ILE A 87 5.75 27.60 -16.70
N ARG A 88 6.53 27.53 -17.78
CA ARG A 88 6.86 26.25 -18.44
C ARG A 88 7.63 25.31 -17.53
N GLN A 89 8.56 25.83 -16.72
CA GLN A 89 9.29 25.01 -15.75
C GLN A 89 8.36 24.42 -14.69
N GLN A 90 7.42 25.23 -14.18
CA GLN A 90 6.40 24.76 -13.24
C GLN A 90 5.49 23.69 -13.84
N ILE A 91 5.03 23.88 -15.10
CA ILE A 91 4.24 22.87 -15.81
C ILE A 91 5.04 21.56 -15.97
N ASN A 92 6.29 21.63 -16.40
CA ASN A 92 7.14 20.44 -16.55
C ASN A 92 7.32 19.68 -15.23
N GLN A 93 7.46 20.39 -14.11
CA GLN A 93 7.56 19.77 -12.79
C GLN A 93 6.26 19.07 -12.38
N LEU A 94 5.11 19.74 -12.59
CA LEU A 94 3.79 19.16 -12.35
C LEU A 94 3.54 17.91 -13.19
N GLU A 95 3.92 17.93 -14.48
CA GLU A 95 3.82 16.76 -15.36
C GLU A 95 4.71 15.60 -14.89
N ALA A 96 5.90 15.90 -14.36
CA ALA A 96 6.78 14.90 -13.80
C ALA A 96 6.16 14.21 -12.56
N TRP A 97 5.58 15.00 -11.64
CA TRP A 97 4.86 14.45 -10.49
C TRP A 97 3.63 13.63 -10.90
N ASN A 98 2.84 14.11 -11.86
CA ASN A 98 1.68 13.36 -12.37
C ASN A 98 2.10 12.00 -12.98
N LYS A 99 3.25 11.97 -13.65
CA LYS A 99 3.83 10.74 -14.19
C LYS A 99 4.27 9.78 -13.09
N GLU A 100 4.95 10.27 -12.06
CA GLU A 100 5.36 9.48 -10.88
C GLU A 100 4.14 8.86 -10.19
N LEU A 101 3.11 9.66 -9.91
CA LEU A 101 1.84 9.17 -9.34
C LEU A 101 1.14 8.14 -10.25
N GLY A 102 1.25 8.29 -11.57
CA GLY A 102 0.78 7.29 -12.52
C GLY A 102 1.53 5.95 -12.43
N GLN A 103 2.84 5.98 -12.12
CA GLN A 103 3.64 4.78 -11.88
C GLN A 103 3.24 4.10 -10.57
N GLU A 104 3.01 4.88 -9.51
CA GLU A 104 2.55 4.34 -8.22
C GLU A 104 1.14 3.72 -8.32
N LEU A 105 0.23 4.30 -9.11
CA LEU A 105 -1.06 3.68 -9.41
C LEU A 105 -0.93 2.34 -10.13
N ASN A 106 0.02 2.23 -11.07
CA ASN A 106 0.28 0.96 -11.75
C ASN A 106 0.83 -0.08 -10.77
N ARG A 107 1.79 0.32 -9.91
CA ARG A 107 2.35 -0.54 -8.86
C ARG A 107 1.26 -1.05 -7.90
N LEU A 108 0.30 -0.21 -7.55
CA LEU A 108 -0.89 -0.59 -6.77
C LEU A 108 -1.76 -1.64 -7.46
N GLY A 109 -1.82 -1.64 -8.79
CA GLY A 109 -2.59 -2.61 -9.57
C GLY A 109 -1.90 -3.97 -9.77
N GLU A 110 -0.63 -4.10 -9.37
CA GLU A 110 0.11 -5.36 -9.41
C GLU A 110 -0.23 -6.25 -8.19
N ASN A 111 0.20 -7.51 -8.20
CA ASN A 111 -0.01 -8.41 -7.06
C ASN A 111 0.91 -8.03 -5.89
N VAL A 112 0.41 -7.19 -4.99
CA VAL A 112 1.17 -6.59 -3.87
C VAL A 112 0.87 -7.22 -2.51
N GLU A 113 0.06 -8.28 -2.43
CA GLU A 113 -0.36 -8.88 -1.16
C GLU A 113 0.83 -9.24 -0.25
N GLY A 114 1.90 -9.79 -0.83
CA GLY A 114 3.09 -10.23 -0.09
C GLY A 114 4.00 -9.09 0.43
N ASN A 115 3.89 -7.89 -0.13
CA ASN A 115 4.71 -6.73 0.22
C ASN A 115 3.88 -5.45 0.45
N TRP A 116 2.61 -5.61 0.81
CA TRP A 116 1.64 -4.51 0.89
C TRP A 116 2.13 -3.33 1.72
N GLN A 117 2.68 -3.61 2.91
CA GLN A 117 3.13 -2.57 3.83
C GLN A 117 4.30 -1.73 3.28
N GLU A 118 5.20 -2.36 2.52
CA GLU A 118 6.32 -1.67 1.86
C GLU A 118 5.80 -0.79 0.72
N VAL A 119 4.94 -1.34 -0.14
CA VAL A 119 4.31 -0.60 -1.25
C VAL A 119 3.53 0.60 -0.73
N LYS A 120 2.68 0.40 0.29
CA LYS A 120 1.92 1.48 0.94
C LYS A 120 2.83 2.56 1.49
N ALA A 121 3.91 2.18 2.17
CA ALA A 121 4.85 3.13 2.75
C ALA A 121 5.61 3.94 1.69
N ASP A 122 6.07 3.28 0.62
CA ASP A 122 6.75 3.95 -0.49
C ASP A 122 5.85 4.95 -1.19
N ILE A 123 4.61 4.56 -1.51
CA ILE A 123 3.63 5.43 -2.18
C ILE A 123 3.31 6.64 -1.30
N ARG A 124 3.03 6.42 -0.01
CA ARG A 124 2.74 7.51 0.95
C ARG A 124 3.93 8.46 1.06
N LYS A 125 5.16 7.96 0.99
CA LYS A 125 6.35 8.78 0.98
C LYS A 125 6.46 9.61 -0.30
N SER A 126 6.30 9.01 -1.48
CA SER A 126 6.30 9.76 -2.76
C SER A 126 5.25 10.87 -2.76
N MET A 127 4.04 10.59 -2.27
CA MET A 127 2.99 11.61 -2.13
C MET A 127 3.39 12.73 -1.17
N SER A 128 3.96 12.40 -0.02
CA SER A 128 4.44 13.40 0.95
C SER A 128 5.58 14.25 0.38
N ASP A 129 6.49 13.65 -0.38
CA ASP A 129 7.60 14.36 -1.01
C ASP A 129 7.09 15.32 -2.10
N ILE A 130 6.07 14.93 -2.86
CA ILE A 130 5.38 15.78 -3.84
C ILE A 130 4.64 16.92 -3.13
N GLU A 131 3.87 16.63 -2.07
CA GLU A 131 3.13 17.65 -1.30
C GLU A 131 4.08 18.70 -0.71
N GLN A 132 5.23 18.28 -0.16
CA GLN A 132 6.24 19.21 0.33
C GLN A 132 6.76 20.12 -0.79
N GLN A 133 7.17 19.55 -1.92
CA GLN A 133 7.70 20.34 -3.03
C GLN A 133 6.63 21.25 -3.65
N TRP A 134 5.37 20.81 -3.67
CA TRP A 134 4.23 21.64 -4.08
C TRP A 134 4.11 22.88 -3.20
N ASN A 135 4.12 22.70 -1.88
CA ASN A 135 4.00 23.81 -0.93
C ASN A 135 5.16 24.80 -1.09
N GLU A 136 6.39 24.29 -1.28
CA GLU A 136 7.57 25.12 -1.55
C GLU A 136 7.48 25.89 -2.87
N ALA A 137 6.87 25.30 -3.91
CA ALA A 137 6.80 25.90 -5.24
C ALA A 137 5.61 26.85 -5.43
N PHE A 138 4.50 26.63 -4.73
CA PHE A 138 3.21 27.28 -5.05
C PHE A 138 2.49 27.93 -3.87
N GLU A 139 2.87 27.62 -2.62
CA GLU A 139 2.22 28.14 -1.42
C GLU A 139 3.14 28.98 -0.52
N SER A 140 4.41 29.14 -0.89
CA SER A 140 5.40 30.00 -0.19
C SER A 140 5.18 31.49 -0.44
#